data_AF-A0A950A313-F1
#
_entry.id   AF-A0A950A313-F1
#
_cell.length_a   1.000
_cell.length_b   1.000
_cell.length_c   1.000
_cell.angle_alpha   90.00
_cell.angle_beta   90.00
_cell.angle_gamma   90.00
#
_symmetry.space_group_name_H-M   'P 1'
#
loop_
_entity.id
_entity.type
_entity.pdbx_description
1 polymer ?
#
loop_
_entity_poly.entity_id
_entity_poly.type
_entity_poly.pdbx_seq_one_letter_code
_entity_poly.pdbx_strand_id
1 'polypeptide(L)'
;YTGKFDQPGAFTEPNQYSLHMGITYEATPRVTYALNLANIINTCSGGTPEPWLQGNNHWCLYSNSSGFFPPVGNFYNPGVAIQQQFKYPYFPNSSGDNGLNGTVTPFNATFNVQIKL
;
A
#
# COMPACT_ATOMS: atom_id res chain seq x y z
N TYR A 1 -22.44 -7.35 -8.98
CA TYR A 1 -21.52 -8.49 -8.92
C TYR A 1 -21.46 -9.08 -10.33
N THR A 2 -20.31 -8.96 -10.98
CA THR A 2 -20.10 -9.23 -12.42
C THR A 2 -19.90 -10.72 -12.74
N GLY A 3 -19.95 -11.60 -11.74
CA GLY A 3 -19.80 -13.05 -11.84
C GLY A 3 -18.36 -13.52 -12.06
N LYS A 4 -17.46 -12.66 -12.56
CA LYS A 4 -16.06 -12.99 -12.83
C LYS A 4 -15.10 -12.67 -11.68
N PHE A 5 -15.48 -11.75 -10.81
CA PHE A 5 -14.57 -11.18 -9.82
C PHE A 5 -15.06 -11.31 -8.37
N ASP A 6 -16.22 -11.96 -8.18
CA ASP A 6 -16.96 -11.94 -6.91
C ASP A 6 -16.69 -13.17 -6.03
N GLN A 7 -15.69 -13.99 -6.39
CA GLN A 7 -15.29 -15.17 -5.62
C GLN A 7 -13.93 -14.96 -4.95
N PRO A 8 -13.70 -15.53 -3.75
CA PRO A 8 -12.37 -15.60 -3.16
C PRO A 8 -11.35 -16.16 -4.17
N GLY A 9 -10.22 -15.47 -4.33
CA GLY A 9 -9.18 -15.86 -5.29
C GLY A 9 -9.39 -15.37 -6.73
N ALA A 10 -10.39 -14.53 -6.99
CA ALA A 10 -10.57 -13.92 -8.31
C ALA A 10 -9.42 -12.96 -8.72
N PHE A 11 -8.67 -12.47 -7.74
CA PHE A 11 -7.44 -11.72 -7.95
C PHE A 11 -6.35 -12.21 -7.01
N THR A 12 -5.11 -12.08 -7.47
CA THR A 12 -3.92 -12.29 -6.64
C THR A 12 -3.40 -10.93 -6.22
N GLU A 13 -3.21 -10.74 -4.91
CA GLU A 13 -2.59 -9.51 -4.39
C GLU A 13 -1.09 -9.46 -4.73
N PRO A 14 -0.51 -8.27 -4.95
CA PRO A 14 0.92 -8.11 -5.09
C PRO A 14 1.66 -8.50 -3.81
N ASN A 15 2.90 -8.97 -3.96
CA ASN A 15 3.79 -9.15 -2.81
C ASN A 15 4.44 -7.82 -2.46
N GLN A 16 4.48 -7.49 -1.16
CA GLN A 16 5.23 -6.35 -0.64
C GLN A 16 6.60 -6.79 -0.13
N TYR A 17 7.66 -6.20 -0.67
CA TYR A 17 9.03 -6.41 -0.23
C TYR A 17 9.50 -5.19 0.56
N SER A 18 9.89 -5.39 1.81
CA SER A 18 10.40 -4.32 2.68
C SER A 18 11.77 -4.67 3.25
N LEU A 19 12.66 -3.67 3.30
CA LEU A 19 13.99 -3.75 3.91
C LEU A 19 14.17 -2.59 4.88
N HIS A 20 14.60 -2.92 6.10
CA HIS A 20 14.93 -1.98 7.17
C HIS A 20 16.31 -2.35 7.72
N MET A 21 17.09 -1.37 8.15
CA MET A 21 18.42 -1.58 8.73
C MET A 21 18.59 -0.75 10.00
N GLY A 22 19.14 -1.37 11.04
CA GLY A 22 19.57 -0.69 12.27
C GLY A 22 21.08 -0.82 12.43
N ILE A 23 21.76 0.29 12.69
CA ILE A 23 23.20 0.35 12.99
C ILE A 23 23.35 0.94 14.38
N THR A 24 24.03 0.22 15.27
CA THR A 24 24.36 0.72 16.61
C THR A 24 25.87 0.71 16.80
N TYR A 25 26.41 1.79 17.36
CA TYR A 25 27.82 1.94 17.65
C TYR A 25 28.03 2.47 19.07
N GLU A 26 28.77 1.72 19.88
CA GLU A 26 29.18 2.12 21.22
C GLU A 26 30.53 2.83 21.14
N ALA A 27 30.51 4.16 21.18
CA ALA A 27 31.74 4.95 21.10
C ALA A 27 32.49 4.97 22.44
N THR A 28 31.75 4.96 23.55
CA THR A 28 32.28 4.79 24.90
C THR A 28 31.26 4.00 25.75
N PRO A 29 31.64 3.46 26.93
CA PRO A 29 30.68 2.80 27.81
C PRO A 29 29.47 3.66 28.22
N ARG A 30 29.56 4.99 28.04
CA ARG A 30 28.52 5.97 28.37
C ARG A 30 27.83 6.58 27.16
N VAL A 31 28.31 6.37 25.93
CA VAL A 31 27.78 7.01 24.72
C VAL A 31 27.55 5.97 23.64
N THR A 32 26.28 5.81 23.26
CA THR A 32 25.83 4.91 22.19
C THR A 32 25.14 5.71 21.10
N TYR A 33 25.52 5.47 19.86
CA TYR A 33 24.88 6.01 18.66
C TYR A 33 24.00 4.94 18.02
N ALA A 34 22.78 5.28 17.63
CA ALA A 34 21.86 4.37 16.95
C ALA A 34 21.27 5.06 15.72
N LEU A 35 21.48 4.47 14.55
CA LEU A 35 20.89 4.87 13.28
C LEU A 35 19.88 3.80 12.83
N ASN A 36 18.63 4.21 12.66
CA ASN A 36 17.58 3.38 12.10
C ASN A 36 17.22 3.89 10.70
N LEU A 37 17.25 3.00 9.73
CA LEU A 37 16.86 3.24 8.35
C LEU A 37 15.65 2.35 8.04
N ALA A 38 14.48 2.95 7.86
CA ALA A 38 13.25 2.25 7.53
C ALA A 38 12.91 2.42 6.05
N ASN A 39 12.30 1.39 5.45
CA ASN A 39 11.86 1.39 4.05
C ASN A 39 12.99 1.71 3.06
N ILE A 40 14.19 1.14 3.28
CA ILE A 40 15.31 1.22 2.33
C ILE A 40 14.87 0.67 0.97
N ILE A 41 14.18 -0.46 1.02
CA ILE A 41 13.40 -0.98 -0.07
C ILE A 41 11.98 -1.09 0.47
N ASN A 42 11.01 -0.55 -0.26
CA ASN A 42 9.60 -0.84 -0.05
C ASN A 42 8.95 -0.81 -1.43
N THR A 43 8.62 -1.97 -1.97
CA THR A 43 8.07 -2.09 -3.32
C THR A 43 7.01 -3.18 -3.37
N CYS A 44 5.99 -2.97 -4.20
CA CYS A 44 4.99 -3.97 -4.52
C CYS A 44 5.35 -4.61 -5.86
N SER A 45 5.29 -5.94 -5.98
CA SER A 45 5.44 -6.60 -7.29
C SER A 45 4.59 -7.86 -7.41
N GLY A 46 4.25 -8.21 -8.65
CA GLY A 46 3.28 -9.26 -8.96
C GLY A 46 1.84 -8.76 -8.83
N GLY A 47 0.93 -9.69 -8.58
CA GLY A 47 -0.51 -9.46 -8.55
C GLY A 47 -1.18 -9.53 -9.92
N THR A 48 -2.51 -9.52 -9.94
CA THR A 48 -3.29 -9.55 -11.18
C THR A 48 -3.29 -8.18 -11.85
N PRO A 49 -2.89 -8.05 -13.14
CA PRO A 49 -2.94 -6.77 -13.84
C PRO A 49 -4.38 -6.44 -14.22
N GLU A 50 -4.93 -5.37 -13.66
CA GLU A 50 -6.32 -4.97 -13.88
C GLU A 50 -6.47 -3.51 -14.33
N PRO A 51 -7.49 -3.18 -15.17
CA PRO A 51 -7.70 -1.83 -15.70
C PRO A 51 -8.00 -0.75 -14.66
N TRP A 52 -8.35 -1.14 -13.43
CA TRP A 52 -8.62 -0.22 -12.33
C TRP A 52 -7.37 0.14 -11.51
N LEU A 53 -6.25 -0.55 -11.72
CA LEU A 53 -4.97 -0.23 -11.09
C LEU A 53 -4.38 1.04 -11.72
N GLN A 54 -4.29 2.13 -10.96
CA GLN A 54 -3.55 3.33 -11.34
C GLN A 54 -2.22 3.41 -10.59
N GLY A 55 -1.16 3.95 -11.21
CA GLY A 55 0.04 4.38 -10.49
C GLY A 55 1.14 3.32 -10.28
N ASN A 56 1.51 2.56 -11.32
CA ASN A 56 2.81 1.86 -11.43
C ASN A 56 3.35 1.20 -10.14
N ASN A 57 2.76 0.09 -9.68
CA ASN A 57 3.32 -0.74 -8.60
C ASN A 57 3.46 -0.07 -7.21
N HIS A 58 2.78 1.04 -6.95
CA HIS A 58 2.74 1.65 -5.61
C HIS A 58 1.72 0.99 -4.66
N TRP A 59 0.88 0.10 -5.19
CA TRP A 59 -0.22 -0.54 -4.47
C TRP A 59 0.11 -2.02 -4.20
N CYS A 60 -0.03 -2.41 -2.94
CA CYS A 60 0.26 -3.75 -2.43
C CYS A 60 -1.01 -4.51 -2.02
N LEU A 61 -2.17 -3.85 -1.98
CA LEU A 61 -3.44 -4.44 -1.56
C LEU A 61 -4.58 -4.02 -2.49
N TYR A 62 -5.52 -4.94 -2.66
CA TYR A 62 -6.74 -4.71 -3.43
C TYR A 62 -7.94 -4.78 -2.51
N SER A 63 -9.00 -4.02 -2.79
CA SER A 63 -10.25 -4.10 -2.04
C SER A 63 -11.46 -4.00 -2.96
N ASN A 64 -12.60 -4.45 -2.44
CA ASN A 64 -13.89 -4.25 -3.07
C ASN A 64 -14.54 -2.97 -2.54
N SER A 65 -15.33 -2.30 -3.39
CA SER A 65 -16.24 -1.25 -2.94
C SER A 65 -17.36 -1.90 -2.15
N SER A 66 -17.14 -2.07 -0.85
CA SER A 66 -18.12 -2.66 0.06
C SER A 66 -19.26 -1.65 0.30
N GLY A 67 -20.30 -1.75 -0.53
CA GLY A 67 -21.66 -1.33 -0.18
C GLY A 67 -22.01 0.15 -0.24
N PHE A 68 -21.07 1.10 -0.41
CA PHE A 68 -21.43 2.53 -0.42
C PHE A 68 -21.83 3.07 -1.79
N PHE A 69 -21.23 2.56 -2.88
CA PHE A 69 -21.58 2.99 -4.23
C PHE A 69 -21.47 1.81 -5.21
N PRO A 70 -22.60 1.32 -5.78
CA PRO A 70 -22.52 0.35 -6.87
C PRO A 70 -21.78 0.98 -8.05
N PRO A 71 -21.07 0.20 -8.89
CA PRO A 71 -20.55 0.73 -10.14
C PRO A 71 -21.71 1.30 -10.94
N VAL A 72 -21.76 2.63 -11.06
CA VAL A 72 -22.82 3.34 -11.78
C VAL A 72 -22.37 3.51 -13.22
N GLY A 73 -23.22 3.08 -14.16
CA GLY A 73 -23.07 3.50 -15.55
C GLY A 73 -23.19 5.02 -15.68
N ASN A 74 -22.93 5.56 -16.87
CA ASN A 74 -22.94 7.01 -17.15
C ASN A 74 -24.33 7.70 -17.02
N PHE A 75 -25.25 7.11 -16.27
CA PHE A 75 -26.60 7.62 -16.06
C PHE A 75 -26.65 8.75 -15.03
N TYR A 76 -25.64 8.85 -14.15
CA TYR A 76 -25.62 9.83 -13.07
C TYR A 76 -25.13 11.22 -13.50
N ASN A 77 -24.40 11.35 -14.63
CA ASN A 77 -23.87 12.63 -15.08
C ASN A 77 -23.57 12.67 -16.60
N PRO A 78 -24.61 12.76 -17.47
CA PRO A 78 -24.42 12.75 -18.91
C PRO A 78 -23.51 13.90 -19.36
N GLY A 79 -22.39 13.56 -20.03
CA GLY A 79 -21.39 14.49 -20.53
C GLY A 79 -20.09 14.57 -19.71
N VAL A 80 -20.01 13.92 -18.56
CA VAL A 80 -18.80 13.85 -17.73
C VAL A 80 -18.20 12.44 -17.79
N ALA A 81 -16.88 12.34 -17.85
CA ALA A 81 -16.21 11.04 -17.75
C ALA A 81 -16.49 10.41 -16.38
N ILE A 82 -16.95 9.16 -16.37
CA ILE A 82 -17.17 8.41 -15.13
C ILE A 82 -15.85 8.33 -14.35
N GLN A 83 -15.89 8.71 -13.08
CA GLN A 83 -14.74 8.58 -12.19
C GLN A 83 -14.34 7.11 -12.08
N GLN A 84 -13.05 6.80 -12.14
CA GLN A 84 -12.57 5.41 -12.23
C GLN A 84 -13.05 4.52 -11.08
N GLN A 85 -13.22 5.08 -9.89
CA GLN A 85 -13.75 4.40 -8.69
C GLN A 85 -15.20 3.91 -8.85
N PHE A 86 -15.98 4.54 -9.73
CA PHE A 86 -17.35 4.12 -10.04
C PHE A 86 -17.45 3.26 -11.30
N LYS A 87 -16.36 3.13 -12.05
CA LYS A 87 -16.31 2.30 -13.26
C LYS A 87 -16.15 0.80 -12.94
N TYR A 88 -15.49 0.48 -11.83
CA TYR A 88 -15.20 -0.89 -11.42
C TYR A 88 -15.61 -1.11 -9.95
N PRO A 89 -16.10 -2.31 -9.59
CA PRO A 89 -16.45 -2.63 -8.21
C PRO A 89 -15.23 -2.92 -7.30
N TYR A 90 -14.01 -2.80 -7.83
CA TYR A 90 -12.73 -3.05 -7.15
C TYR A 90 -11.79 -1.86 -7.31
N PHE A 91 -10.92 -1.64 -6.33
CA PHE A 91 -9.96 -0.55 -6.33
C PHE A 91 -8.70 -0.88 -5.51
N PRO A 92 -7.57 -0.17 -5.75
CA PRO A 92 -6.37 -0.29 -4.93
C PRO A 92 -6.65 0.23 -3.52
N ASN A 93 -6.28 -0.53 -2.49
CA ASN A 93 -6.54 -0.15 -1.12
C ASN A 93 -5.26 0.40 -0.46
N SER A 94 -5.29 1.61 0.11
CA SER A 94 -4.18 2.14 0.90
C SER A 94 -4.20 1.68 2.35
N SER A 95 -5.38 1.40 2.87
CA SER A 95 -5.61 1.02 4.26
C SER A 95 -6.19 -0.38 4.29
N GLY A 96 -5.34 -1.38 4.47
CA GLY A 96 -5.83 -2.72 4.73
C GLY A 96 -6.70 -2.69 5.99
N ASP A 97 -7.92 -3.20 5.91
CA ASP A 97 -8.88 -3.27 7.02
C ASP A 97 -8.37 -4.08 8.23
N ASN A 98 -7.17 -4.68 8.11
CA ASN A 98 -6.47 -5.47 9.11
C ASN A 98 -5.15 -4.84 9.60
N GLY A 99 -4.94 -3.53 9.42
CA GLY A 99 -3.68 -2.86 9.81
C GLY A 99 -2.51 -3.07 8.85
N LEU A 100 -2.79 -3.61 7.66
CA LEU A 100 -1.82 -3.73 6.57
C LEU A 100 -1.74 -2.41 5.79
N ASN A 101 -0.54 -1.97 5.45
CA ASN A 101 -0.34 -0.75 4.68
C ASN A 101 -0.34 -1.11 3.19
N GLY A 102 -1.42 -0.80 2.49
CA GLY A 102 -1.59 -1.19 1.09
C GLY A 102 -0.87 -0.30 0.10
N THR A 103 -0.10 0.67 0.61
CA THR A 103 0.78 1.54 -0.15
C THR A 103 2.23 1.39 0.28
N VAL A 104 3.13 1.56 -0.68
CA VAL A 104 4.56 1.74 -0.41
C VAL A 104 4.77 2.95 0.50
N THR A 105 5.41 2.73 1.66
CA THR A 105 5.80 3.84 2.54
C THR A 105 7.19 4.36 2.16
N PRO A 106 7.42 5.68 2.24
CA PRO A 106 8.70 6.28 1.87
C PRO A 106 9.83 5.88 2.83
N PHE A 107 11.06 5.97 2.33
CA PHE A 107 12.27 5.86 3.13
C PHE A 107 12.27 6.84 4.31
N ASN A 108 12.68 6.37 5.49
CA ASN A 108 12.85 7.19 6.68
C ASN A 108 14.16 6.86 7.39
N ALA A 109 14.87 7.87 7.88
CA ALA A 109 16.09 7.70 8.67
C ALA A 109 15.95 8.43 10.01
N THR A 110 16.28 7.75 11.10
CA THR A 110 16.27 8.30 12.46
C THR A 110 17.60 8.03 13.14
N PHE A 111 18.21 9.07 13.70
CA PHE A 111 19.47 8.98 14.42
C PHE A 111 19.26 9.38 15.89
N ASN A 112 19.72 8.53 16.81
CA ASN A 112 19.60 8.71 18.25
C ASN A 112 20.97 8.63 18.91
N VAL A 113 21.16 9.44 19.95
CA VAL A 113 22.33 9.40 20.83
C VAL A 113 21.86 9.10 22.24
N GLN A 114 22.35 8.02 22.83
CA GLN A 114 22.06 7.65 24.21
C GLN A 114 23.28 7.93 25.08
N ILE A 115 23.09 8.71 26.14
CA ILE A 115 24.13 9.06 27.12
C ILE A 115 23.73 8.46 28.46
N LYS A 116 24.58 7.60 29.03
CA LYS A 116 24.42 7.09 30.40
C LYS A 116 25.08 8.08 31.36
N LEU A 117 24.30 8.58 32.32
CA LEU A 117 24.75 9.46 33.42
C LEU A 117 25.53 8.66 34.47
#